data_AF-A0A645J6V5-F1
#
_entry.id   AF-A0A645J6V5-F1
#
_cell.length_a   1.000
_cell.length_b   1.000
_cell.length_c   1.000
_cell.angle_alpha   90.00
_cell.angle_beta   90.00
_cell.angle_gamma   90.00
#
_symmetry.space_group_name_H-M   'P 1'
#
loop_
_entity.id
_entity.type
_entity.pdbx_description
1 polymer ?
#
loop_
_entity_poly.entity_id
_entity_poly.type
_entity_poly.pdbx_seq_one_letter_code
_entity_poly.pdbx_strand_id
1 'polypeptide(L)'
;MKVLVYTRTHKPPEGLEFDYVSLEELLQKSDIVSLHCPLTPETQGIISKNTIAMMKDGALLINTARGKAIVEQDVFDALESGKLGGAGVDVLSVEPPKDNVLFKAKNIFITPHMGWGTLASRQRLMAITEANLEAFVKGEPINVVNK
;
A
#
# COMPACT_ATOMS: atom_id res chain seq x y z
N MET A 1 15.32 8.56 8.87
CA MET A 1 15.44 7.18 8.32
C MET A 1 16.02 7.29 6.93
N LYS A 2 16.85 6.34 6.48
CA LYS A 2 17.26 6.27 5.06
C LYS A 2 16.04 5.87 4.22
N VAL A 3 15.83 6.51 3.07
CA VAL A 3 14.69 6.23 2.18
C VAL A 3 15.18 5.59 0.89
N LEU A 4 14.62 4.42 0.56
CA LEU A 4 14.81 3.71 -0.70
C LEU A 4 13.46 3.67 -1.43
N VAL A 5 13.46 3.90 -2.74
CA VAL A 5 12.23 3.93 -3.55
C VAL A 5 12.35 2.97 -4.71
N TYR A 6 11.38 2.05 -4.81
CA TYR A 6 11.11 1.29 -6.02
C TYR A 6 9.86 1.87 -6.69
N THR A 7 9.98 2.28 -7.94
CA THR A 7 8.86 2.76 -8.75
C THR A 7 9.06 2.37 -10.20
N ARG A 8 7.96 2.08 -10.90
CA ARG A 8 7.98 1.93 -12.37
C ARG A 8 8.10 3.29 -13.07
N THR A 9 7.63 4.36 -12.43
CA THR A 9 7.61 5.70 -13.00
C THR A 9 8.52 6.60 -12.20
N HIS A 10 9.70 6.89 -12.76
CA HIS A 10 10.62 7.86 -12.20
C HIS A 10 10.10 9.27 -12.49
N LYS A 11 9.55 9.92 -11.47
CA LYS A 11 9.36 11.36 -11.48
C LYS A 11 10.45 11.96 -10.61
N PRO A 12 11.18 12.98 -11.03
CA PRO A 12 12.09 13.67 -10.13
C PRO A 12 11.23 14.42 -9.10
N PRO A 13 11.22 14.04 -7.82
CA PRO A 13 10.70 14.96 -6.83
C PRO A 13 11.75 16.07 -6.65
N GLU A 14 11.29 17.30 -6.64
CA GLU A 14 12.15 18.42 -6.30
C GLU A 14 12.41 18.40 -4.78
N GLY A 15 13.68 18.50 -4.39
CA GLY A 15 14.07 18.76 -2.99
C GLY A 15 13.94 17.60 -2.00
N LEU A 16 13.80 16.35 -2.45
CA LEU A 16 13.78 15.16 -1.57
C LEU A 16 15.02 14.29 -1.75
N GLU A 17 15.60 13.81 -0.65
CA GLU A 17 16.74 12.89 -0.64
C GLU A 17 16.27 11.44 -0.46
N PHE A 18 16.48 10.60 -1.48
CA PHE A 18 16.23 9.16 -1.46
C PHE A 18 16.98 8.49 -2.63
N ASP A 19 17.17 7.17 -2.54
CA ASP A 19 17.80 6.38 -3.61
C ASP A 19 16.72 5.60 -4.38
N TYR A 20 16.71 5.70 -5.71
CA TYR A 20 15.97 4.75 -6.54
C TYR A 20 16.72 3.42 -6.62
N VAL A 21 16.04 2.33 -6.30
CA VAL A 21 16.63 0.98 -6.25
C VAL A 21 15.70 -0.05 -6.89
N SER A 22 16.22 -1.24 -7.17
CA SER A 22 15.38 -2.37 -7.56
C SER A 22 14.48 -2.83 -6.42
N LEU A 23 13.40 -3.56 -6.72
CA LEU A 23 12.54 -4.15 -5.68
C LEU A 23 13.33 -5.10 -4.78
N GLU A 24 14.20 -5.92 -5.36
CA GLU A 24 15.06 -6.84 -4.60
C GLU A 24 15.95 -6.09 -3.62
N GLU A 25 16.63 -5.05 -4.08
CA GLU A 25 17.49 -4.23 -3.23
C GLU A 25 16.69 -3.51 -2.14
N LEU A 26 15.50 -3.02 -2.46
CA LEU A 26 14.59 -2.41 -1.47
C LEU A 26 14.25 -3.41 -0.37
N LEU A 27 13.85 -4.63 -0.72
CA LEU A 27 13.46 -5.66 0.23
C LEU A 27 14.64 -6.09 1.12
N GLN A 28 15.82 -6.31 0.53
CA GLN A 28 17.02 -6.73 1.26
C GLN A 28 17.54 -5.66 2.24
N LYS A 29 17.39 -4.38 1.90
CA LYS A 29 17.98 -3.27 2.68
C LYS A 29 17.03 -2.59 3.66
N SER A 30 15.72 -2.71 3.47
CA SER A 30 14.72 -2.01 4.28
C SER A 30 14.47 -2.69 5.62
N ASP A 31 14.48 -1.91 6.69
CA ASP A 31 13.97 -2.34 8.01
C ASP A 31 12.44 -2.24 8.07
N ILE A 32 11.85 -1.33 7.27
CA ILE A 32 10.41 -1.11 7.13
C ILE A 32 10.08 -1.01 5.64
N VAL A 33 9.13 -1.80 5.17
CA VAL A 33 8.62 -1.75 3.79
C VAL A 33 7.18 -1.22 3.82
N SER A 34 6.91 -0.14 3.08
CA SER A 34 5.56 0.44 2.95
C SER A 34 5.10 0.43 1.50
N LEU A 35 3.90 -0.09 1.25
CA LEU A 35 3.34 -0.24 -0.08
C LEU A 35 2.53 1.01 -0.50
N HIS A 36 2.86 1.55 -1.67
CA HIS A 36 2.20 2.72 -2.28
C HIS A 36 2.01 2.58 -3.80
N CYS A 37 1.91 1.34 -4.29
CA CYS A 37 1.71 1.04 -5.71
C CYS A 37 0.22 0.75 -6.02
N PRO A 38 -0.25 1.03 -7.26
CA PRO A 38 -1.56 0.56 -7.69
C PRO A 38 -1.58 -0.96 -7.80
N LEU A 39 -2.77 -1.55 -7.69
CA LEU A 39 -2.97 -2.98 -7.98
C LEU A 39 -3.06 -3.18 -9.49
N THR A 40 -2.12 -3.95 -10.04
CA THR A 40 -2.03 -4.41 -11.43
C THR A 40 -1.69 -5.91 -11.43
N PRO A 41 -1.73 -6.60 -12.57
CA PRO A 41 -1.26 -7.99 -12.64
C PRO A 41 0.16 -8.18 -12.12
N GLU A 42 1.04 -7.20 -12.32
CA GLU A 42 2.45 -7.26 -11.89
C GLU A 42 2.64 -6.96 -10.39
N THR A 43 1.72 -6.23 -9.75
CA THR A 43 1.82 -5.87 -8.33
C THR A 43 0.91 -6.72 -7.43
N GLN A 44 0.06 -7.56 -8.00
CA GLN A 44 -0.73 -8.53 -7.25
C GLN A 44 0.20 -9.56 -6.61
N GLY A 45 0.14 -9.69 -5.28
CA GLY A 45 1.04 -10.57 -4.52
C GLY A 45 2.52 -10.15 -4.62
N ILE A 46 2.81 -8.88 -4.88
CA ILE A 46 4.19 -8.34 -4.88
C ILE A 46 4.88 -8.58 -3.54
N ILE A 47 4.11 -8.68 -2.45
CA ILE A 47 4.56 -9.24 -1.18
C ILE A 47 3.98 -10.66 -1.05
N SER A 48 4.83 -11.64 -1.32
CA SER A 48 4.57 -13.08 -1.20
C SER A 48 5.68 -13.75 -0.41
N LYS A 49 5.58 -15.07 -0.18
CA LYS A 49 6.60 -15.88 0.50
C LYS A 49 8.01 -15.63 -0.02
N ASN A 50 8.18 -15.54 -1.34
CA ASN A 50 9.49 -15.38 -1.97
C ASN A 50 10.09 -13.99 -1.70
N THR A 51 9.28 -12.94 -1.80
CA THR A 51 9.76 -11.57 -1.55
C THR A 51 9.92 -11.29 -0.06
N ILE A 52 9.08 -11.88 0.80
CA ILE A 52 9.24 -11.82 2.26
C ILE A 52 10.55 -12.50 2.67
N ALA A 53 10.93 -13.62 2.04
CA ALA A 53 12.20 -14.28 2.34
C ALA A 53 13.42 -13.37 2.10
N MET A 54 13.33 -12.44 1.15
CA MET A 54 14.38 -11.45 0.85
C MET A 54 14.46 -10.33 1.89
N MET A 55 13.39 -10.09 2.65
CA MET A 55 13.37 -9.05 3.68
C MET A 55 14.31 -9.40 4.84
N LYS A 56 14.78 -8.39 5.57
CA LYS A 56 15.50 -8.64 6.83
C LYS A 56 14.62 -9.38 7.83
N ASP A 57 15.24 -10.22 8.65
CA ASP A 57 14.54 -10.84 9.78
C ASP A 57 14.08 -9.75 10.75
N GLY A 58 12.82 -9.81 11.19
CA GLY A 58 12.24 -8.80 12.06
C GLY A 58 11.80 -7.51 11.35
N ALA A 59 11.87 -7.44 10.01
CA ALA A 59 11.39 -6.27 9.27
C ALA A 59 9.89 -6.01 9.48
N LEU A 60 9.49 -4.75 9.33
CA LEU A 60 8.09 -4.33 9.45
C LEU A 60 7.45 -4.13 8.07
N LEU A 61 6.20 -4.55 7.93
CA LEU A 61 5.42 -4.37 6.71
C LEU A 61 4.24 -3.41 6.94
N ILE A 62 4.11 -2.38 6.09
CA ILE A 62 2.98 -1.46 6.10
C ILE A 62 2.23 -1.53 4.77
N ASN A 63 0.92 -1.78 4.81
CA ASN A 63 0.07 -1.76 3.60
C ASN A 63 -1.14 -0.84 3.80
N THR A 64 -1.08 0.33 3.17
CA THR A 64 -2.22 1.28 3.05
C THR A 64 -2.67 1.43 1.60
N ALA A 65 -2.17 0.57 0.70
CA ALA A 65 -2.42 0.65 -0.73
C ALA A 65 -3.60 -0.23 -1.14
N ARG A 66 -3.38 -1.54 -1.32
CA ARG A 66 -4.38 -2.50 -1.78
C ARG A 66 -4.15 -3.85 -1.11
N GLY A 67 -5.20 -4.48 -0.60
CA GLY A 67 -5.08 -5.76 0.11
C GLY A 67 -4.46 -6.86 -0.74
N LYS A 68 -4.84 -6.95 -2.02
CA LYS A 68 -4.30 -7.93 -2.97
C LYS A 68 -2.83 -7.71 -3.38
N ALA A 69 -2.19 -6.64 -2.92
CA ALA A 69 -0.74 -6.47 -3.09
C ALA A 69 0.06 -7.45 -2.22
N ILE A 70 -0.55 -7.97 -1.15
CA ILE A 70 0.04 -8.98 -0.28
C ILE A 70 -0.68 -10.33 -0.45
N VAL A 71 0.07 -11.42 -0.31
CA VAL A 71 -0.50 -12.75 -0.10
C VAL A 71 -0.70 -12.90 1.41
N GLU A 72 -1.95 -12.76 1.87
CA GLU A 72 -2.30 -12.68 3.30
C GLU A 72 -1.83 -13.92 4.10
N GLN A 73 -1.88 -15.11 3.49
CA GLN A 73 -1.36 -16.34 4.12
C GLN A 73 0.15 -16.28 4.32
N ASP A 74 0.91 -15.79 3.34
CA ASP A 74 2.37 -15.69 3.44
C ASP A 74 2.78 -14.66 4.51
N VAL A 75 2.02 -13.57 4.63
CA VAL A 75 2.22 -12.57 5.68
C VAL A 75 1.90 -13.17 7.06
N PHE A 76 0.81 -13.92 7.19
CA PHE A 76 0.49 -14.65 8.43
C PHE A 76 1.64 -15.59 8.83
N ASP A 77 2.10 -16.45 7.93
CA ASP A 77 3.18 -17.41 8.19
C ASP A 77 4.49 -16.70 8.59
N ALA A 78 4.78 -15.56 7.95
CA ALA A 78 5.96 -14.76 8.24
C ALA A 78 5.90 -14.06 9.62
N LEU A 79 4.72 -13.64 10.05
CA LEU A 79 4.50 -13.09 11.39
C LEU A 79 4.60 -14.20 12.46
N GLU A 80 4.00 -15.37 12.20
CA GLU A 80 4.05 -16.50 13.13
C GLU A 80 5.47 -17.05 13.32
N SER A 81 6.28 -17.06 12.25
CA SER A 81 7.69 -17.47 12.30
C SER A 81 8.64 -16.39 12.83
N GLY A 82 8.19 -15.14 12.96
CA GLY A 82 9.03 -14.00 13.32
C GLY A 82 9.93 -13.48 12.19
N LYS A 83 9.77 -13.99 10.96
CA LYS A 83 10.43 -13.43 9.77
C LYS A 83 10.05 -11.97 9.59
N LEU A 84 8.78 -11.65 9.76
CA LEU A 84 8.32 -10.27 9.96
C LEU A 84 8.20 -9.99 11.45
N GLY A 85 8.77 -8.86 11.88
CA GLY A 85 8.66 -8.40 13.27
C GLY A 85 7.26 -7.85 13.58
N GLY A 86 6.54 -7.42 12.56
CA GLY A 86 5.16 -6.96 12.65
C GLY A 86 4.61 -6.46 11.33
N ALA A 87 3.29 -6.26 11.29
CA ALA A 87 2.61 -5.70 10.13
C ALA A 87 1.53 -4.68 10.54
N GLY A 88 1.40 -3.60 9.78
CA GLY A 88 0.31 -2.62 9.88
C GLY A 88 -0.44 -2.54 8.56
N VAL A 89 -1.70 -2.96 8.54
CA VAL A 89 -2.50 -2.97 7.30
C VAL A 89 -3.81 -2.20 7.48
N ASP A 90 -4.11 -1.31 6.55
CA ASP A 90 -5.40 -0.60 6.50
C ASP A 90 -6.36 -1.25 5.49
N VAL A 91 -5.87 -2.21 4.70
CA VAL A 91 -6.62 -2.84 3.61
C VAL A 91 -6.45 -4.35 3.66
N LEU A 92 -7.49 -5.08 3.25
CA LEU A 92 -7.52 -6.54 3.15
C LEU A 92 -7.95 -6.98 1.75
N SER A 93 -7.68 -8.23 1.39
CA SER A 93 -7.98 -8.77 0.05
C SER A 93 -9.48 -8.76 -0.27
N VAL A 94 -10.31 -8.92 0.76
CA VAL A 94 -11.77 -8.86 0.74
C VAL A 94 -12.25 -7.95 1.86
N GLU A 95 -13.12 -7.00 1.52
CA GLU A 95 -13.68 -6.02 2.45
C GLU A 95 -15.19 -5.86 2.23
N PRO A 96 -16.02 -5.83 3.29
CA PRO A 96 -15.65 -6.05 4.69
C PRO A 96 -15.26 -7.52 4.94
N PRO A 97 -14.21 -7.78 5.74
CA PRO A 97 -13.75 -9.13 6.03
C PRO A 97 -14.76 -9.88 6.93
N LYS A 98 -15.05 -11.13 6.59
CA LYS A 98 -15.81 -12.04 7.47
C LYS A 98 -14.87 -12.89 8.31
N ASP A 99 -14.02 -13.65 7.64
CA ASP A 99 -12.94 -14.45 8.22
C ASP A 99 -11.67 -14.16 7.43
N ASN A 100 -10.66 -13.57 8.08
CA ASN A 100 -9.35 -13.33 7.48
C ASN A 100 -8.26 -13.95 8.37
N VAL A 101 -7.29 -14.61 7.75
CA VAL A 101 -6.19 -15.29 8.47
C VAL A 101 -5.37 -14.30 9.30
N LEU A 102 -5.23 -13.06 8.83
CA LEU A 102 -4.50 -12.00 9.50
C LEU A 102 -5.09 -11.60 10.85
N PHE A 103 -6.38 -11.88 11.11
CA PHE A 103 -6.99 -11.66 12.43
C PHE A 103 -6.40 -12.52 13.54
N LYS A 104 -5.72 -13.60 13.18
CA LYS A 104 -5.10 -14.53 14.12
C LYS A 104 -3.59 -14.36 14.22
N ALA A 105 -2.99 -13.52 13.37
CA ALA A 105 -1.55 -13.34 13.34
C ALA A 105 -1.06 -12.59 14.59
N LYS A 106 0.14 -12.95 15.07
CA LYS A 106 0.86 -12.15 16.06
C LYS A 106 1.35 -10.83 15.46
N ASN A 107 1.58 -9.84 16.32
CA ASN A 107 2.26 -8.58 15.98
C ASN A 107 1.67 -7.83 14.77
N ILE A 108 0.34 -7.87 14.61
CA ILE A 108 -0.37 -7.20 13.52
C ILE A 108 -1.32 -6.12 14.06
N PHE A 109 -1.38 -4.99 13.35
CA PHE A 109 -2.39 -3.96 13.52
C PHE A 109 -3.21 -3.83 12.23
N ILE A 110 -4.53 -3.86 12.38
CA ILE A 110 -5.47 -3.79 11.26
C ILE A 110 -6.42 -2.61 11.50
N THR A 111 -6.52 -1.71 10.53
CA THR A 111 -7.52 -0.63 10.52
C THR A 111 -8.50 -0.82 9.36
N PRO A 112 -9.78 -0.39 9.52
CA PRO A 112 -10.84 -0.70 8.57
C PRO A 112 -10.88 0.29 7.39
N HIS A 113 -9.86 0.27 6.53
CA HIS A 113 -9.78 1.07 5.29
C HIS A 113 -10.09 2.55 5.49
N MET A 114 -9.44 3.14 6.49
CA MET A 114 -9.70 4.48 6.96
C MET A 114 -8.53 5.46 6.74
N GLY A 115 -7.46 5.05 6.06
CA GLY A 115 -6.29 5.88 5.79
C GLY A 115 -6.61 7.17 5.04
N TRP A 116 -7.66 7.17 4.22
CA TRP A 116 -8.15 8.36 3.51
C TRP A 116 -9.16 9.20 4.30
N GLY A 117 -9.65 8.71 5.45
CA GLY A 117 -10.89 9.15 6.11
C GLY A 117 -10.80 10.43 6.96
N THR A 118 -9.68 11.17 6.94
CA THR A 118 -9.55 12.43 7.69
C THR A 118 -10.60 13.47 7.25
N LEU A 119 -11.01 14.37 8.15
CA LEU A 119 -11.97 15.42 7.83
C LEU A 119 -11.50 16.28 6.63
N ALA A 120 -10.24 16.71 6.66
CA ALA A 120 -9.68 17.53 5.59
C ALA A 120 -9.63 16.80 4.23
N SER A 121 -9.35 15.49 4.23
CA SER A 121 -9.39 14.68 3.01
C SER A 121 -10.81 14.58 2.44
N ARG A 122 -11.81 14.31 3.30
CA ARG A 122 -13.22 14.24 2.90
C ARG A 122 -13.76 15.58 2.41
N GLN A 123 -13.35 16.69 3.01
CA GLN A 123 -13.71 18.04 2.53
C GLN A 123 -13.16 18.32 1.13
N ARG A 124 -11.88 18.01 0.88
CA ARG A 124 -11.29 18.15 -0.46
C ARG A 124 -11.96 17.24 -1.48
N LEU A 125 -12.27 16.00 -1.10
CA LEU A 125 -13.00 15.06 -1.95
C LEU A 125 -14.37 15.61 -2.36
N MET A 126 -15.11 16.20 -1.42
CA MET A 126 -16.41 16.80 -1.71
C MET A 126 -16.26 17.96 -2.71
N ALA A 127 -15.32 18.87 -2.47
CA ALA A 127 -15.06 20.00 -3.36
C ALA A 127 -14.67 19.56 -4.79
N ILE A 128 -13.83 18.53 -4.93
CA ILE A 128 -13.46 17.96 -6.24
C ILE A 128 -14.69 17.34 -6.92
N THR A 129 -15.55 16.67 -6.16
CA THR A 129 -16.76 16.03 -6.68
C THR A 129 -17.76 17.06 -7.20
N GLU A 130 -18.00 18.14 -6.44
CA GLU A 130 -18.82 19.27 -6.90
C GLU A 130 -18.24 19.90 -8.16
N ALA A 131 -16.92 20.17 -8.19
CA ALA A 131 -16.27 20.73 -9.37
C ALA A 131 -16.40 19.84 -10.62
N ASN A 132 -16.28 18.51 -10.47
CA ASN A 132 -16.50 17.56 -11.57
C ASN A 132 -17.95 17.63 -12.10
N LEU A 133 -18.94 17.72 -11.20
CA LEU A 133 -20.35 17.82 -11.58
C LEU A 133 -20.66 19.13 -12.30
N GLU A 134 -20.19 20.27 -11.77
CA GLU A 134 -20.35 21.57 -12.42
C GLU A 134 -19.74 21.60 -13.82
N ALA A 135 -18.53 21.06 -13.97
CA ALA A 135 -17.83 21.00 -15.25
C ALA A 135 -18.58 20.13 -16.26
N PHE A 136 -19.13 18.99 -15.81
CA PHE A 136 -19.98 18.14 -16.64
C PHE A 136 -21.26 18.86 -17.11
N VAL A 137 -21.96 19.56 -16.21
CA VAL A 137 -23.17 20.33 -16.57
C VAL A 137 -22.88 21.43 -17.59
N LYS A 138 -21.69 22.04 -17.54
CA LYS A 138 -21.22 23.05 -18.51
C LYS A 138 -20.75 22.46 -19.85
N GLY A 139 -20.70 21.12 -19.98
CA GLY A 139 -20.19 20.45 -21.18
C GLY A 139 -18.67 20.32 -21.26
N GLU A 140 -17.94 20.60 -20.16
CA GLU A 140 -16.48 20.61 -20.08
C GLU A 140 -15.96 19.62 -19.02
N PRO A 141 -16.24 18.30 -19.13
CA PRO A 141 -15.93 17.37 -18.06
C PRO A 141 -14.42 17.29 -17.76
N ILE A 142 -14.08 17.35 -16.47
CA ILE A 142 -12.71 17.23 -15.94
C ILE A 142 -12.50 15.86 -15.28
N ASN A 143 -11.23 15.47 -15.08
CA ASN A 143 -10.84 14.20 -14.42
C ASN A 143 -11.47 12.93 -15.04
N VAL A 144 -11.74 12.94 -16.35
CA VAL A 144 -12.32 11.80 -17.09
C VAL A 144 -11.32 10.65 -17.22
N VAL A 145 -11.74 9.43 -16.85
CA VAL A 145 -10.87 8.23 -16.77
C VAL A 145 -11.14 7.18 -17.87
N ASN A 146 -12.12 7.42 -18.75
CA ASN A 146 -12.59 6.47 -19.76
C ASN A 146 -12.74 7.12 -21.15
N LYS A 147 -11.76 7.94 -21.55
CA LYS A 147 -11.74 8.50 -22.91
C LYS A 147 -11.55 7.43 -23.97
#